data_AF-A0A1L3GET2-F1
#
_entry.id   AF-A0A1L3GET2-F1
#
_cell.length_a   1.000
_cell.length_b   1.000
_cell.length_c   1.000
_cell.angle_alpha   90.00
_cell.angle_beta   90.00
_cell.angle_gamma   90.00
#
_symmetry.space_group_name_H-M   'P 1'
#
loop_
_entity.id
_entity.type
_entity.pdbx_description
1 polymer ?
#
loop_
_entity_poly.entity_id
_entity_poly.type
_entity_poly.pdbx_seq_one_letter_code
_entity_poly.pdbx_strand_id
1 'polypeptide(L)'
;MMNDPCACRQTCLRTIFSRSAKHLVLLSLLLLAGTLPLAAAQPLPVTEDAQRQPAAEASPETGVMPESAADPAETARRACFERVWSDYQNDVWFYGEDGRRVLPRPDLKWLVVRLADGGPAPAGSAVESPAPVPADTSITPAAPENTAPETTDSGPDIAGEAQAIDSPTVEPPSFDTLNERYGEYFSHILYDPLRAPSTAAYRLRRDLSQEAYQSLLTRLQQDRMVRYAHPAWNIGDRLFAPLEQIEIIWKTASDARRRQALLQAVAATADGDGPVSSRQQVTIDPCRQSVWESANLLAEDILVEQARPLLMPLVPPVGVRFSLGMNGATPGTPIPFVLEIRFTERIKIESSTIANLNLKPSGIFHNLYDISYDAPLSAIDLNHSPIRITGKLRIYATGEYSIPGIPVYYIDSRAPQSQVQLIKTVEEPVRIAAMIPESTEGFDLQVAAAGPLTVPGPRRATSSLTLQITLLAVGLLLSGLAAVATWWWRKNMKEADIQPENHVLNQLQTDVDNAIAAVRQHGSRDALAGLGVALKAYLAEFSGIAMDRQGGSHVSFLRRIEATLPASARQAASEVLACIDHSLAQETAGIPEDLTARAGWLIETLQGLASPAQPSDEPEPEHHG
;
A
#
# COMPACT_ATOMS: atom_id res chain seq x y z
N MET A 1 36.25 68.41 52.88
CA MET A 1 35.11 69.35 52.93
C MET A 1 34.89 69.84 51.50
N MET A 2 33.91 69.27 50.79
CA MET A 2 32.54 69.80 50.55
C MET A 2 32.57 70.94 49.51
N ASN A 3 31.84 70.98 48.39
CA ASN A 3 30.63 70.31 47.91
C ASN A 3 30.51 70.44 46.36
N ASP A 4 29.77 69.50 45.75
CA ASP A 4 29.01 69.55 44.47
C ASP A 4 27.95 70.69 44.44
N PRO A 5 27.21 71.07 43.35
CA PRO A 5 26.59 70.16 42.34
C PRO A 5 26.15 70.68 40.92
N CYS A 6 25.56 69.75 40.13
CA CYS A 6 24.41 69.86 39.17
C CYS A 6 24.53 70.62 37.83
N ALA A 7 23.79 70.33 36.73
CA ALA A 7 22.99 69.19 36.23
C ALA A 7 22.41 69.61 34.85
N CYS A 8 22.70 68.91 33.73
CA CYS A 8 21.86 68.91 32.52
C CYS A 8 22.35 67.91 31.45
N ARG A 9 21.76 66.70 31.37
CA ARG A 9 21.68 65.86 30.14
C ARG A 9 21.08 64.48 30.46
N GLN A 10 19.76 64.31 30.31
CA GLN A 10 19.17 62.96 30.33
C GLN A 10 17.92 62.76 29.46
N THR A 11 17.65 63.63 28.48
CA THR A 11 16.36 63.59 27.74
C THR A 11 16.47 63.42 26.23
N CYS A 12 17.59 62.90 25.68
CA CYS A 12 17.76 62.77 24.23
C CYS A 12 17.94 61.33 23.68
N LEU A 13 18.02 60.30 24.54
CA LEU A 13 18.34 58.93 24.11
C LEU A 13 17.18 57.92 24.08
N ARG A 14 15.95 58.31 24.47
CA ARG A 14 14.83 57.37 24.60
C ARG A 14 13.94 57.19 23.35
N THR A 15 14.06 58.04 22.33
CA THR A 15 13.19 57.98 21.14
C THR A 15 13.78 57.20 19.95
N ILE A 16 15.10 56.94 19.92
CA ILE A 16 15.74 56.23 18.81
C ILE A 16 15.67 54.70 18.99
N PHE A 17 15.60 54.19 20.22
CA PHE A 17 15.57 52.74 20.49
C PHE A 17 14.19 52.07 20.30
N SER A 18 13.09 52.83 20.27
CA SER A 18 11.73 52.26 20.22
C SER A 18 11.27 51.90 18.80
N ARG A 19 11.74 52.61 17.76
CA ARG A 19 11.38 52.30 16.37
C ARG A 19 12.17 51.12 15.79
N SER A 20 13.44 50.98 16.17
CA SER A 20 14.32 49.91 15.69
C SER A 20 13.91 48.54 16.23
N ALA A 21 13.42 48.47 17.48
CA ALA A 21 12.95 47.22 18.08
C ALA A 21 11.69 46.66 17.39
N LYS A 22 10.77 47.52 16.95
CA LYS A 22 9.55 47.09 16.25
C LYS A 22 9.84 46.51 14.86
N HIS A 23 10.80 47.08 14.14
CA HIS A 23 11.22 46.54 12.85
C HIS A 23 12.02 45.25 12.96
N LEU A 24 12.82 45.08 14.04
CA LEU A 24 13.56 43.85 14.30
C LEU A 24 12.64 42.68 14.66
N VAL A 25 11.55 42.94 15.41
CA VAL A 25 10.51 41.95 15.72
C VAL A 25 9.68 41.59 14.49
N LEU A 26 9.32 42.57 13.64
CA LEU A 26 8.59 42.32 12.40
C LEU A 26 9.43 41.52 11.38
N LEU A 27 10.73 41.80 11.29
CA LEU A 27 11.65 41.10 10.38
C LEU A 27 11.92 39.66 10.86
N SER A 28 11.96 39.42 12.18
CA SER A 28 12.10 38.08 12.74
C SER A 28 10.82 37.24 12.60
N LEU A 29 9.63 37.85 12.68
CA LEU A 29 8.35 37.20 12.36
C LEU A 29 8.24 36.84 10.87
N LEU A 30 8.69 37.73 9.97
CA LEU A 30 8.73 37.47 8.52
C LEU A 30 9.74 36.37 8.13
N LEU A 31 10.84 36.25 8.85
CA LEU A 31 11.84 35.19 8.63
C LEU A 31 11.38 33.84 9.22
N LEU A 32 10.63 33.82 10.32
CA LEU A 32 10.03 32.59 10.84
C LEU A 32 8.92 32.03 9.95
N ALA A 33 8.18 32.88 9.24
CA ALA A 33 7.15 32.45 8.29
C ALA A 33 7.72 31.81 7.00
N GLY A 34 9.03 31.98 6.72
CA GLY A 34 9.66 31.54 5.47
C GLY A 34 10.39 30.19 5.51
N THR A 35 10.52 29.54 6.68
CA THR A 35 11.38 28.34 6.81
C THR A 35 10.78 27.23 7.66
N LEU A 36 9.62 26.69 7.28
CA LEU A 36 9.13 25.41 7.82
C LEU A 36 9.36 24.29 6.79
N PRO A 37 10.22 23.30 7.07
CA PRO A 37 10.26 22.05 6.32
C PRO A 37 9.16 21.11 6.84
N LEU A 38 8.36 20.56 5.92
CA LEU A 38 7.40 19.49 6.17
C LEU A 38 8.13 18.21 6.62
N ALA A 39 7.76 17.68 7.78
CA ALA A 39 8.05 16.32 8.20
C ALA A 39 6.73 15.62 8.51
N ALA A 40 6.37 14.63 7.69
CA ALA A 40 5.18 13.80 7.84
C ALA A 40 5.39 12.74 8.95
N ALA A 41 4.40 12.54 9.80
CA ALA A 41 4.29 11.40 10.70
C ALA A 41 2.82 10.91 10.75
N GLN A 42 2.67 9.58 10.81
CA GLN A 42 1.45 8.79 10.71
C GLN A 42 0.91 8.37 12.12
N PRO A 43 -0.33 7.82 12.20
CA PRO A 43 -1.18 7.80 13.40
C PRO A 43 -1.19 6.46 14.17
N LEU A 44 -1.76 6.47 15.38
CA LEU A 44 -2.18 5.29 16.18
C LEU A 44 -3.51 5.57 16.93
N PRO A 45 -4.21 4.54 17.46
CA PRO A 45 -5.65 4.35 17.24
C PRO A 45 -6.57 4.78 18.40
N VAL A 46 -7.84 4.84 18.03
CA VAL A 46 -9.04 5.04 18.84
C VAL A 46 -9.26 3.85 19.79
N THR A 47 -9.39 4.15 21.08
CA THR A 47 -9.98 3.26 22.09
C THR A 47 -11.49 3.49 22.10
N GLU A 48 -12.28 2.47 21.79
CA GLU A 48 -13.74 2.52 21.93
C GLU A 48 -14.17 1.42 22.90
N ASP A 49 -14.36 1.80 24.17
CA ASP A 49 -15.11 1.04 25.18
C ASP A 49 -16.43 1.77 25.42
N ALA A 50 -17.57 1.11 25.17
CA ALA A 50 -18.74 1.13 26.06
C ALA A 50 -19.86 0.22 25.54
N GLN A 51 -19.95 -0.94 26.17
CA GLN A 51 -21.11 -1.85 26.16
C GLN A 51 -22.41 -1.11 26.53
N ARG A 52 -23.45 -1.27 25.69
CA ARG A 52 -24.85 -1.20 26.14
C ARG A 52 -25.40 -2.62 26.28
N GLN A 53 -25.69 -2.98 27.52
CA GLN A 53 -26.25 -4.26 27.93
C GLN A 53 -27.76 -4.07 28.15
N PRO A 54 -28.66 -4.71 27.39
CA PRO A 54 -30.06 -4.80 27.77
C PRO A 54 -30.25 -5.93 28.79
N ALA A 55 -31.02 -5.64 29.84
CA ALA A 55 -31.42 -6.56 30.88
C ALA A 55 -32.15 -7.77 30.29
N ALA A 56 -31.61 -8.97 30.52
CA ALA A 56 -32.26 -10.23 30.20
C ALA A 56 -32.85 -10.85 31.47
N GLU A 57 -34.14 -11.18 31.37
CA GLU A 57 -34.93 -11.93 32.33
C GLU A 57 -34.31 -13.28 32.68
N ALA A 58 -34.50 -13.66 33.95
CA ALA A 58 -34.05 -14.92 34.51
C ALA A 58 -34.64 -16.14 33.78
N SER A 59 -33.78 -17.08 33.39
CA SER A 59 -34.14 -18.45 33.02
C SER A 59 -33.16 -19.45 33.62
N PRO A 60 -33.59 -20.70 33.84
CA PRO A 60 -33.12 -21.52 34.95
C PRO A 60 -31.80 -22.25 34.67
N GLU A 61 -31.11 -22.54 35.77
CA GLU A 61 -29.86 -23.26 35.93
C GLU A 61 -29.78 -24.50 35.02
N THR A 62 -28.98 -24.39 33.96
CA THR A 62 -28.54 -25.53 33.15
C THR A 62 -27.18 -25.96 33.67
N GLY A 63 -27.06 -27.23 34.06
CA GLY A 63 -25.87 -27.81 34.67
C GLY A 63 -24.60 -27.53 33.87
N VAL A 64 -23.64 -26.88 34.51
CA VAL A 64 -22.29 -26.63 34.01
C VAL A 64 -21.58 -27.98 33.89
N MET A 65 -21.53 -28.52 32.67
CA MET A 65 -20.59 -29.58 32.33
C MET A 65 -19.16 -29.03 32.50
N PRO A 66 -18.22 -29.80 33.06
CA PRO A 66 -16.86 -29.33 33.26
C PRO A 66 -16.25 -29.00 31.89
N GLU A 67 -15.88 -27.72 31.75
CA GLU A 67 -15.13 -27.20 30.62
C GLU A 67 -13.86 -28.05 30.46
N SER A 68 -13.83 -28.87 29.41
CA SER A 68 -12.69 -29.71 29.08
C SER A 68 -11.47 -28.80 28.95
N ALA A 69 -10.46 -29.02 29.81
CA ALA A 69 -9.26 -28.19 29.84
C ALA A 69 -8.69 -28.07 28.43
N ALA A 70 -8.72 -26.85 27.87
CA ALA A 70 -8.26 -26.59 26.52
C ALA A 70 -6.81 -27.06 26.38
N ASP A 71 -6.51 -27.74 25.28
CA ASP A 71 -5.16 -28.21 24.96
C ASP A 71 -4.19 -27.01 25.00
N PRO A 72 -3.13 -27.04 25.84
CA PRO A 72 -2.19 -25.93 25.93
C PRO A 72 -1.51 -25.64 24.58
N ALA A 73 -1.33 -26.63 23.72
CA ALA A 73 -0.78 -26.45 22.38
C ALA A 73 -1.75 -25.64 21.48
N GLU A 74 -3.05 -25.92 21.57
CA GLU A 74 -4.07 -25.18 20.84
C GLU A 74 -4.17 -23.73 21.32
N THR A 75 -4.08 -23.53 22.63
CA THR A 75 -4.08 -22.18 23.24
C THR A 75 -2.87 -21.37 22.78
N ALA A 76 -1.67 -21.96 22.79
CA ALA A 76 -0.45 -21.31 22.30
C ALA A 76 -0.53 -20.97 20.80
N ARG A 77 -1.11 -21.85 19.97
CA ARG A 77 -1.31 -21.59 18.54
C ARG A 77 -2.26 -20.42 18.29
N ARG A 78 -3.41 -20.38 18.98
CA ARG A 78 -4.37 -19.26 18.87
C ARG A 78 -3.74 -17.94 19.30
N ALA A 79 -2.96 -17.95 20.39
CA ALA A 79 -2.22 -16.78 20.85
C ALA A 79 -1.16 -16.32 19.82
N CYS A 80 -0.48 -17.27 19.15
CA CYS A 80 0.43 -16.94 18.06
C CYS A 80 -0.32 -16.28 16.89
N PHE A 81 -1.45 -16.84 16.45
CA PHE A 81 -2.24 -16.27 15.36
C PHE A 81 -2.62 -14.82 15.64
N GLU A 82 -3.16 -14.54 16.83
CA GLU A 82 -3.56 -13.19 17.25
C GLU A 82 -2.38 -12.23 17.34
N ARG A 83 -1.24 -12.67 17.89
CA ARG A 83 -0.02 -11.86 17.95
C ARG A 83 0.45 -11.48 16.56
N VAL A 84 0.60 -12.46 15.67
CA VAL A 84 1.05 -12.20 14.29
C VAL A 84 0.08 -11.29 13.56
N TRP A 85 -1.23 -11.51 13.72
CA TRP A 85 -2.24 -10.65 13.11
C TRP A 85 -2.15 -9.21 13.61
N SER A 86 -2.02 -9.00 14.92
CA SER A 86 -1.91 -7.69 15.56
C SER A 86 -0.60 -6.97 15.18
N ASP A 87 0.54 -7.66 15.26
CA ASP A 87 1.85 -7.11 14.92
C ASP A 87 1.91 -6.63 13.47
N TYR A 88 1.15 -7.28 12.59
CA TYR A 88 1.05 -6.91 11.18
C TYR A 88 0.10 -5.73 10.93
N GLN A 89 -0.65 -5.27 11.93
CA GLN A 89 -1.44 -4.04 11.83
C GLN A 89 -0.71 -2.85 12.48
N ASN A 90 0.20 -3.11 13.41
CA ASN A 90 0.85 -2.09 14.23
C ASN A 90 2.17 -1.61 13.60
N ASP A 91 2.22 -0.32 13.21
CA ASP A 91 3.37 0.47 12.70
C ASP A 91 4.59 -0.34 12.21
N VAL A 92 4.39 -1.12 11.14
CA VAL A 92 5.45 -1.91 10.52
C VAL A 92 6.36 -1.00 9.70
N TRP A 93 7.67 -1.07 9.94
CA TRP A 93 8.69 -0.42 9.11
C TRP A 93 10.02 -1.17 9.17
N PHE A 94 10.89 -0.92 8.20
CA PHE A 94 12.25 -1.47 8.15
C PHE A 94 13.19 -0.60 7.30
N TYR A 95 14.49 -0.88 7.33
CA TYR A 95 15.47 -0.20 6.47
C TYR A 95 15.64 -0.91 5.12
N GLY A 96 15.48 -0.16 4.02
CA GLY A 96 15.70 -0.64 2.65
C GLY A 96 17.19 -0.83 2.30
N GLU A 97 17.46 -1.21 1.04
CA GLU A 97 18.84 -1.36 0.53
C GLU A 97 19.62 -0.04 0.53
N ASP A 98 18.93 1.09 0.42
CA ASP A 98 19.49 2.43 0.45
C ASP A 98 19.57 3.01 1.88
N GLY A 99 19.27 2.20 2.90
CA GLY A 99 19.23 2.62 4.30
C GLY A 99 18.07 3.56 4.63
N ARG A 100 17.09 3.74 3.73
CA ARG A 100 15.89 4.54 4.02
C ARG A 100 14.84 3.71 4.74
N ARG A 101 14.09 4.36 5.63
CA ARG A 101 12.91 3.76 6.27
C ARG A 101 11.84 3.50 5.22
N VAL A 102 11.39 2.25 5.14
CA VAL A 102 10.29 1.77 4.30
C VAL A 102 9.08 1.51 5.21
N LEU A 103 7.95 2.11 4.87
CA LEU A 103 6.66 1.86 5.54
C LEU A 103 5.77 1.04 4.59
N PRO A 104 5.69 -0.30 4.76
CA PRO A 104 4.77 -1.11 3.99
C PRO A 104 3.31 -0.79 4.33
N ARG A 105 2.40 -0.93 3.36
CA ARG A 105 0.94 -0.78 3.55
C ARG A 105 0.25 -2.14 3.41
N PRO A 106 -0.64 -2.56 4.32
CA PRO A 106 -1.28 -3.86 4.21
C PRO A 106 -2.21 -3.91 3.00
N ASP A 107 -2.23 -5.03 2.27
CA ASP A 107 -3.16 -5.31 1.19
C ASP A 107 -4.15 -6.40 1.62
N LEU A 108 -5.36 -5.99 1.97
CA LEU A 108 -6.42 -6.90 2.42
C LEU A 108 -7.00 -7.76 1.28
N LYS A 109 -6.57 -7.60 0.02
CA LYS A 109 -6.98 -8.48 -1.09
C LYS A 109 -6.18 -9.77 -1.13
N TRP A 110 -5.10 -9.85 -0.36
CA TRP A 110 -4.22 -11.01 -0.32
C TRP A 110 -3.97 -11.42 1.12
N LEU A 111 -4.20 -12.71 1.38
CA LEU A 111 -3.98 -13.34 2.67
C LEU A 111 -2.82 -14.32 2.54
N VAL A 112 -1.75 -14.10 3.29
CA VAL A 112 -0.62 -15.02 3.40
C VAL A 112 -0.93 -15.99 4.53
N VAL A 113 -0.85 -17.28 4.25
CA VAL A 113 -1.19 -18.35 5.19
C VAL A 113 0.03 -19.26 5.37
N ARG A 114 0.40 -19.48 6.64
CA ARG A 114 1.47 -20.38 7.07
C ARG A 114 0.85 -21.64 7.67
N LEU A 115 1.16 -22.79 7.11
CA LEU A 115 0.75 -24.08 7.69
C LEU A 115 1.55 -24.40 8.96
N ALA A 116 1.02 -25.24 9.84
CA ALA A 116 1.78 -25.81 10.95
C ALA A 116 2.91 -26.70 10.40
N ASP A 117 4.05 -26.75 11.08
CA ASP A 117 5.12 -27.68 10.72
C ASP A 117 4.62 -29.10 11.01
N GLY A 118 4.57 -29.98 10.00
CA GLY A 118 4.06 -31.35 10.10
C GLY A 118 4.89 -32.30 10.97
N GLY A 119 5.75 -31.78 11.85
CA GLY A 119 6.52 -32.57 12.80
C GLY A 119 5.65 -32.95 14.02
N PRO A 120 5.86 -34.12 14.63
CA PRO A 120 5.25 -34.43 15.92
C PRO A 120 5.63 -33.31 16.89
N ALA A 121 4.63 -32.74 17.58
CA ALA A 121 4.83 -31.70 18.58
C ALA A 121 6.04 -32.09 19.45
N PRO A 122 7.04 -31.21 19.65
CA PRO A 122 8.20 -31.55 20.45
C PRO A 122 7.68 -31.96 21.83
N ALA A 123 7.82 -33.25 22.14
CA ALA A 123 7.48 -33.80 23.45
C ALA A 123 8.19 -32.90 24.46
N GLY A 124 7.40 -32.28 25.34
CA GLY A 124 7.84 -31.20 26.20
C GLY A 124 9.18 -31.54 26.84
N SER A 125 10.07 -30.54 26.87
CA SER A 125 11.35 -30.60 27.57
C SER A 125 11.12 -31.02 29.03
N ALA A 126 11.15 -32.33 29.27
CA ALA A 126 11.46 -32.88 30.57
C ALA A 126 12.89 -32.42 30.85
N VAL A 127 13.02 -31.56 31.86
CA VAL A 127 14.28 -31.18 32.47
C VAL A 127 14.91 -32.47 33.01
N GLU A 128 15.75 -33.10 32.20
CA GLU A 128 16.60 -34.20 32.64
C GLU A 128 17.82 -33.58 33.32
N SER A 129 17.77 -33.61 34.65
CA SER A 129 18.85 -33.21 35.56
C SER A 129 20.11 -34.04 35.28
N PRO A 130 21.32 -33.44 35.22
CA PRO A 130 22.52 -34.16 34.82
C PRO A 130 23.06 -35.03 35.96
N ALA A 131 23.31 -36.30 35.69
CA ALA A 131 24.11 -37.19 36.54
C ALA A 131 25.30 -37.75 35.74
N PRO A 132 26.40 -38.12 36.42
CA PRO A 132 27.75 -37.84 35.94
C PRO A 132 28.39 -38.95 35.10
N VAL A 133 29.40 -38.51 34.35
CA VAL A 133 30.44 -39.26 33.62
C VAL A 133 30.94 -40.50 34.38
N PRO A 134 31.25 -41.59 33.65
CA PRO A 134 32.59 -42.13 33.75
C PRO A 134 33.26 -42.39 32.40
N ALA A 135 34.58 -42.50 32.50
CA ALA A 135 35.61 -42.48 31.47
C ALA A 135 35.69 -43.73 30.59
N ASP A 136 36.36 -43.52 29.45
CA ASP A 136 37.26 -44.42 28.71
C ASP A 136 36.94 -45.93 28.67
N THR A 137 36.66 -46.45 27.48
CA THR A 137 37.60 -47.43 26.85
C THR A 137 37.40 -47.51 25.33
N SER A 138 38.51 -47.46 24.62
CA SER A 138 38.73 -47.74 23.20
C SER A 138 38.76 -49.26 22.86
N ILE A 139 38.47 -49.61 21.60
CA ILE A 139 39.00 -50.69 20.70
C ILE A 139 37.84 -51.21 19.80
N THR A 140 37.71 -50.80 18.51
CA THR A 140 38.15 -51.44 17.22
C THR A 140 37.66 -52.89 16.93
N PRO A 141 37.58 -53.36 15.65
CA PRO A 141 36.35 -53.91 15.06
C PRO A 141 36.50 -55.36 14.55
N ALA A 142 35.39 -56.04 14.25
CA ALA A 142 35.39 -57.19 13.34
C ALA A 142 34.01 -57.39 12.70
N ALA A 143 34.03 -57.58 11.38
CA ALA A 143 32.90 -57.85 10.52
C ALA A 143 32.70 -59.38 10.36
N PRO A 144 31.94 -59.88 9.36
CA PRO A 144 30.66 -60.55 9.57
C PRO A 144 30.69 -62.04 9.17
N GLU A 145 29.73 -62.85 9.65
CA GLU A 145 29.46 -64.13 8.98
C GLU A 145 28.06 -64.68 9.25
N ASN A 146 27.36 -65.01 8.15
CA ASN A 146 26.39 -66.08 7.88
C ASN A 146 25.72 -66.76 9.09
N THR A 147 24.43 -67.10 9.07
CA THR A 147 23.89 -68.23 8.28
C THR A 147 22.38 -68.33 8.58
N ALA A 148 21.52 -68.45 7.56
CA ALA A 148 20.20 -69.07 7.64
C ALA A 148 20.33 -70.56 7.22
N PRO A 149 19.32 -71.46 7.26
CA PRO A 149 17.94 -71.40 7.79
C PRO A 149 17.57 -72.65 8.66
N GLU A 150 16.37 -72.69 9.24
CA GLU A 150 15.47 -73.89 9.39
C GLU A 150 14.42 -73.61 10.49
N THR A 151 13.14 -73.43 10.16
CA THR A 151 12.05 -74.43 10.16
C THR A 151 11.90 -75.27 11.44
N THR A 152 10.95 -74.88 12.30
CA THR A 152 10.05 -75.77 13.07
C THR A 152 8.80 -74.92 13.39
N ASP A 153 7.64 -75.21 12.81
CA ASP A 153 6.68 -76.27 13.12
C ASP A 153 5.72 -75.89 14.26
N SER A 154 4.46 -76.28 14.05
CA SER A 154 3.24 -75.67 14.52
C SER A 154 2.95 -75.85 16.02
N GLY A 155 2.43 -74.79 16.64
CA GLY A 155 1.75 -74.83 17.93
C GLY A 155 0.53 -73.89 17.90
N PRO A 156 -0.69 -74.37 18.21
CA PRO A 156 -1.89 -73.55 18.18
C PRO A 156 -2.20 -73.00 19.58
N ASP A 157 -1.91 -71.74 19.84
CA ASP A 157 -2.33 -71.10 21.10
C ASP A 157 -2.87 -69.68 20.87
N ILE A 158 -4.20 -69.59 20.96
CA ILE A 158 -5.00 -68.52 21.58
C ILE A 158 -4.45 -67.10 21.40
N ALA A 159 -4.65 -66.52 20.21
CA ALA A 159 -4.51 -65.08 20.00
C ALA A 159 -5.84 -64.38 20.32
N GLY A 160 -5.88 -63.72 21.47
CA GLY A 160 -6.88 -62.69 21.74
C GLY A 160 -6.76 -61.59 20.70
N GLU A 161 -7.88 -61.30 20.05
CA GLU A 161 -8.06 -60.25 19.06
C GLU A 161 -7.92 -58.89 19.76
N ALA A 162 -6.67 -58.49 20.01
CA ALA A 162 -6.34 -57.12 20.33
C ALA A 162 -6.64 -56.30 19.07
N GLN A 163 -7.82 -55.68 19.04
CA GLN A 163 -8.13 -54.61 18.10
C GLN A 163 -6.99 -53.59 18.19
N ALA A 164 -6.09 -53.63 17.22
CA ALA A 164 -5.18 -52.54 16.96
C ALA A 164 -6.07 -51.35 16.65
N ILE A 165 -6.20 -50.46 17.64
CA ILE A 165 -6.80 -49.15 17.46
C ILE A 165 -5.88 -48.47 16.46
N ASP A 166 -6.27 -48.53 15.18
CA ASP A 166 -5.67 -47.79 14.08
C ASP A 166 -5.70 -46.33 14.51
N SER A 167 -4.58 -45.88 15.07
CA SER A 167 -4.42 -44.48 15.43
C SER A 167 -4.54 -43.73 14.11
N PRO A 168 -5.51 -42.81 13.99
CA PRO A 168 -5.76 -42.13 12.73
C PRO A 168 -4.43 -41.54 12.26
N THR A 169 -3.96 -42.01 11.10
CA THR A 169 -2.74 -41.48 10.50
C THR A 169 -3.06 -40.04 10.11
N VAL A 170 -2.60 -39.09 10.93
CA VAL A 170 -2.80 -37.67 10.70
C VAL A 170 -1.94 -37.31 9.50
N GLU A 171 -2.57 -37.10 8.35
CA GLU A 171 -1.90 -36.65 7.14
C GLU A 171 -1.23 -35.30 7.42
N PRO A 172 0.04 -35.10 7.00
CA PRO A 172 0.74 -33.85 7.24
C PRO A 172 -0.02 -32.68 6.60
N PRO A 173 0.01 -31.49 7.22
CA PRO A 173 -0.70 -30.34 6.70
C PRO A 173 -0.22 -30.02 5.28
N SER A 174 -1.16 -30.01 4.33
CA SER A 174 -0.91 -29.72 2.93
C SER A 174 -1.75 -28.54 2.47
N PHE A 175 -1.27 -27.81 1.46
CA PHE A 175 -2.05 -26.76 0.83
C PHE A 175 -3.23 -27.30 0.04
N ASP A 176 -3.16 -28.54 -0.45
CA ASP A 176 -4.25 -29.18 -1.18
C ASP A 176 -5.47 -29.39 -0.26
N THR A 177 -5.27 -29.89 0.96
CA THR A 177 -6.36 -30.04 1.94
C THR A 177 -6.92 -28.69 2.40
N LEU A 178 -6.07 -27.67 2.57
CA LEU A 178 -6.52 -26.32 2.91
C LEU A 178 -7.36 -25.72 1.78
N ASN A 179 -6.92 -25.93 0.54
CA ASN A 179 -7.60 -25.50 -0.67
C ASN A 179 -8.96 -26.15 -0.87
N GLU A 180 -9.10 -27.43 -0.56
CA GLU A 180 -10.39 -28.13 -0.60
C GLU A 180 -11.38 -27.55 0.40
N ARG A 181 -10.89 -27.08 1.55
CA ARG A 181 -11.72 -26.56 2.65
C ARG A 181 -12.13 -25.09 2.49
N TYR A 182 -11.27 -24.26 1.89
CA TYR A 182 -11.44 -22.81 1.84
C TYR A 182 -11.37 -22.23 0.42
N GLY A 183 -11.32 -23.07 -0.61
CA GLY A 183 -11.19 -22.64 -2.00
C GLY A 183 -12.30 -21.70 -2.46
N GLU A 184 -13.47 -21.73 -1.83
CA GLU A 184 -14.60 -20.84 -2.13
C GLU A 184 -14.34 -19.35 -1.82
N TYR A 185 -13.38 -19.06 -0.94
CA TYR A 185 -12.99 -17.72 -0.54
C TYR A 185 -11.89 -17.12 -1.43
N PHE A 186 -11.15 -17.98 -2.12
CA PHE A 186 -9.96 -17.62 -2.85
C PHE A 186 -10.20 -17.62 -4.36
N SER A 187 -9.53 -16.71 -5.04
CA SER A 187 -9.54 -16.64 -6.50
C SER A 187 -8.22 -17.14 -7.10
N HIS A 188 -7.12 -17.01 -6.35
CA HIS A 188 -5.77 -17.37 -6.81
C HIS A 188 -4.92 -17.83 -5.63
N ILE A 189 -3.95 -18.69 -5.92
CA ILE A 189 -2.91 -19.11 -4.99
C ILE A 189 -1.53 -18.84 -5.61
N LEU A 190 -0.63 -18.29 -4.81
CA LEU A 190 0.79 -18.15 -5.11
C LEU A 190 1.57 -18.96 -4.06
N TYR A 191 2.21 -20.03 -4.52
CA TYR A 191 3.02 -20.92 -3.70
C TYR A 191 4.36 -21.18 -4.40
N ASP A 192 5.45 -20.93 -3.67
CA ASP A 192 6.83 -21.19 -4.09
C ASP A 192 7.52 -22.07 -3.03
N PRO A 193 7.53 -23.41 -3.21
CA PRO A 193 8.08 -24.32 -2.21
C PRO A 193 9.59 -24.15 -1.99
N LEU A 194 10.31 -23.54 -2.94
CA LEU A 194 11.76 -23.36 -2.82
C LEU A 194 12.12 -22.21 -1.88
N ARG A 195 11.23 -21.22 -1.75
CA ARG A 195 11.43 -20.06 -0.88
C ARG A 195 10.70 -20.20 0.45
N ALA A 196 9.50 -20.75 0.42
CA ALA A 196 8.64 -20.86 1.58
C ALA A 196 7.80 -22.14 1.50
N PRO A 197 8.36 -23.30 1.89
CA PRO A 197 7.72 -24.62 1.71
C PRO A 197 6.39 -24.77 2.46
N SER A 198 6.12 -23.89 3.42
CA SER A 198 4.98 -23.93 4.30
C SER A 198 4.16 -22.65 4.29
N THR A 199 4.45 -21.72 3.37
CA THR A 199 3.72 -20.45 3.22
C THR A 199 3.18 -20.30 1.81
N ALA A 200 1.90 -19.96 1.69
CA ALA A 200 1.27 -19.61 0.42
C ALA A 200 0.48 -18.30 0.55
N ALA A 201 0.41 -17.53 -0.53
CA ALA A 201 -0.38 -16.31 -0.59
C ALA A 201 -1.65 -16.54 -1.42
N TYR A 202 -2.78 -16.21 -0.84
CA TYR A 202 -4.12 -16.40 -1.40
C TYR A 202 -4.73 -15.07 -1.76
N ARG A 203 -5.18 -14.92 -3.00
CA ARG A 203 -5.95 -13.74 -3.40
C ARG A 203 -7.41 -13.96 -3.05
N LEU A 204 -7.96 -13.10 -2.20
CA LEU A 204 -9.38 -13.11 -1.88
C LEU A 204 -10.24 -12.80 -3.11
N ARG A 205 -11.44 -13.36 -3.14
CA ARG A 205 -12.47 -13.00 -4.11
C ARG A 205 -12.85 -11.51 -4.02
N ARG A 206 -13.08 -10.87 -5.17
CA ARG A 206 -13.42 -9.43 -5.23
C ARG A 206 -14.78 -9.12 -4.63
N ASP A 207 -15.69 -10.10 -4.66
CA ASP A 207 -17.07 -10.02 -4.17
C ASP A 207 -17.23 -10.59 -2.75
N LEU A 208 -16.12 -10.83 -2.05
CA LEU A 208 -16.16 -11.33 -0.68
C LEU A 208 -16.70 -10.25 0.26
N SER A 209 -17.83 -10.52 0.93
CA SER A 209 -18.37 -9.62 1.93
C SER A 209 -17.47 -9.54 3.17
N GLN A 210 -17.57 -8.43 3.91
CA GLN A 210 -16.82 -8.27 5.16
C GLN A 210 -17.14 -9.37 6.19
N GLU A 211 -18.41 -9.78 6.29
CA GLU A 211 -18.83 -10.89 7.16
C GLU A 211 -18.19 -12.21 6.74
N ALA A 212 -18.16 -12.52 5.44
CA ALA A 212 -17.52 -13.73 4.93
C ALA A 212 -16.01 -13.71 5.16
N TYR A 213 -15.37 -12.54 5.05
CA TYR A 213 -13.97 -12.36 5.38
C TYR A 213 -13.68 -12.60 6.87
N GLN A 214 -14.48 -12.04 7.78
CA GLN A 214 -14.33 -12.29 9.22
C GLN A 214 -14.56 -13.77 9.55
N SER A 215 -15.57 -14.39 8.94
CA SER A 215 -15.82 -15.83 9.08
C SER A 215 -14.63 -16.68 8.62
N LEU A 216 -14.00 -16.31 7.49
CA LEU A 216 -12.78 -16.96 7.01
C LEU A 216 -11.64 -16.84 8.03
N LEU A 217 -11.36 -15.63 8.55
CA LEU A 217 -10.30 -15.43 9.54
C LEU A 217 -10.53 -16.26 10.80
N THR A 218 -11.74 -16.26 11.34
CA THR A 218 -12.11 -17.07 12.52
C THR A 218 -11.92 -18.57 12.23
N ARG A 219 -12.31 -19.05 11.04
CA ARG A 219 -12.13 -20.46 10.66
C ARG A 219 -10.66 -20.82 10.52
N LEU A 220 -9.84 -19.97 9.89
CA LEU A 220 -8.40 -20.18 9.76
C LEU A 220 -7.71 -20.16 11.13
N GLN A 221 -8.14 -19.27 12.03
CA GLN A 221 -7.65 -19.23 13.40
C GLN A 221 -7.98 -20.52 14.16
N GLN A 222 -9.14 -21.14 13.90
CA GLN A 222 -9.54 -22.40 14.55
C GLN A 222 -8.90 -23.65 13.90
N ASP A 223 -8.42 -23.55 12.66
CA ASP A 223 -7.83 -24.68 11.93
C ASP A 223 -6.46 -25.08 12.49
N ARG A 224 -6.33 -26.34 12.91
CA ARG A 224 -5.07 -26.90 13.43
C ARG A 224 -3.97 -26.98 12.36
N MET A 225 -4.34 -27.02 11.08
CA MET A 225 -3.38 -27.00 9.98
C MET A 225 -2.74 -25.62 9.77
N VAL A 226 -3.37 -24.55 10.26
CA VAL A 226 -2.92 -23.17 10.07
C VAL A 226 -2.20 -22.71 11.32
N ARG A 227 -0.92 -22.34 11.17
CA ARG A 227 -0.13 -21.74 12.25
C ARG A 227 -0.56 -20.29 12.47
N TYR A 228 -0.58 -19.51 11.39
CA TYR A 228 -1.07 -18.13 11.37
C TYR A 228 -1.42 -17.70 9.94
N ALA A 229 -2.12 -16.56 9.83
CA ALA A 229 -2.31 -15.84 8.59
C ALA A 229 -2.05 -14.35 8.79
N HIS A 230 -1.74 -13.60 7.74
CA HIS A 230 -1.60 -12.13 7.77
C HIS A 230 -1.84 -11.54 6.36
N PRO A 231 -2.16 -10.24 6.22
CA PRO A 231 -2.25 -9.62 4.91
C PRO A 231 -0.89 -9.60 4.18
N ALA A 232 -0.94 -9.52 2.85
CA ALA A 232 0.24 -9.15 2.07
C ALA A 232 0.55 -7.65 2.23
N TRP A 233 1.70 -7.21 1.73
CA TRP A 233 2.17 -5.83 1.89
C TRP A 233 2.50 -5.17 0.56
N ASN A 234 2.01 -3.95 0.38
CA ASN A 234 2.41 -3.04 -0.68
C ASN A 234 3.63 -2.23 -0.23
N ILE A 235 4.75 -2.45 -0.91
CA ILE A 235 6.00 -1.68 -0.74
C ILE A 235 6.28 -0.99 -2.07
N GLY A 236 6.11 0.33 -2.10
CA GLY A 236 6.03 1.09 -3.34
C GLY A 236 4.83 0.61 -4.18
N ASP A 237 5.10 0.22 -5.43
CA ASP A 237 4.09 -0.28 -6.38
C ASP A 237 4.07 -1.81 -6.50
N ARG A 238 4.70 -2.51 -5.55
CA ARG A 238 4.85 -3.97 -5.59
C ARG A 238 4.26 -4.61 -4.34
N LEU A 239 3.66 -5.77 -4.56
CA LEU A 239 3.05 -6.58 -3.52
C LEU A 239 4.03 -7.68 -3.07
N PHE A 240 4.12 -7.89 -1.76
CA PHE A 240 5.02 -8.87 -1.15
C PHE A 240 4.33 -9.67 -0.04
N ALA A 241 4.72 -10.93 0.09
CA ALA A 241 4.48 -11.75 1.27
C ALA A 241 5.76 -11.78 2.10
N PRO A 242 5.76 -11.26 3.34
CA PRO A 242 6.91 -11.39 4.21
C PRO A 242 7.12 -12.84 4.61
N LEU A 243 8.39 -13.21 4.72
CA LEU A 243 8.82 -14.53 5.15
C LEU A 243 9.22 -14.48 6.63
N GLU A 244 9.32 -15.66 7.25
CA GLU A 244 9.85 -15.84 8.61
C GLU A 244 11.37 -15.65 8.67
N GLN A 245 12.00 -15.02 7.68
CA GLN A 245 13.45 -14.97 7.52
C GLN A 245 13.97 -13.54 7.46
N ILE A 246 15.15 -13.32 8.03
CA ILE A 246 15.91 -12.07 7.96
C ILE A 246 17.25 -12.37 7.29
N GLU A 247 17.62 -11.52 6.35
CA GLU A 247 18.97 -11.46 5.84
C GLU A 247 19.78 -10.41 6.59
N ILE A 248 20.92 -10.85 7.13
CA ILE A 248 21.84 -10.05 7.92
C ILE A 248 23.16 -9.93 7.17
N ILE A 249 23.65 -8.71 7.04
CA ILE A 249 25.02 -8.40 6.60
C ILE A 249 25.79 -7.92 7.83
N TRP A 250 26.81 -8.69 8.21
CA TRP A 250 27.68 -8.45 9.35
C TRP A 250 28.88 -7.60 8.96
N LYS A 251 29.28 -6.68 9.83
CA LYS A 251 30.55 -5.95 9.68
C LYS A 251 31.73 -6.92 9.88
N THR A 252 32.82 -6.68 9.16
CA THR A 252 33.99 -7.57 9.05
C THR A 252 34.69 -7.91 10.37
N ALA A 253 34.48 -7.15 11.45
CA ALA A 253 35.11 -7.33 12.75
C ALA A 253 34.25 -8.02 13.82
N SER A 254 33.11 -8.61 13.45
CA SER A 254 32.16 -9.19 14.42
C SER A 254 32.54 -10.64 14.81
N ASP A 255 32.86 -10.83 16.09
CA ASP A 255 33.15 -12.13 16.71
C ASP A 255 31.94 -13.07 16.71
N ALA A 256 32.15 -14.36 16.42
CA ALA A 256 31.09 -15.35 16.25
C ALA A 256 30.23 -15.52 17.51
N ARG A 257 30.84 -15.44 18.70
CA ARG A 257 30.10 -15.55 19.98
C ARG A 257 29.16 -14.37 20.19
N ARG A 258 29.57 -13.16 19.79
CA ARG A 258 28.71 -11.96 19.85
C ARG A 258 27.57 -12.04 18.83
N ARG A 259 27.84 -12.51 17.61
CA ARG A 259 26.78 -12.76 16.61
C ARG A 259 25.73 -13.71 17.17
N GLN A 260 26.16 -14.83 17.75
CA GLN A 260 25.24 -15.80 18.35
C GLN A 260 24.43 -15.21 19.51
N ALA A 261 25.05 -14.41 20.38
CA ALA A 261 24.34 -13.74 21.47
C ALA A 261 23.28 -12.75 20.95
N LEU A 262 23.59 -12.01 19.88
CA LEU A 262 22.64 -11.10 19.24
C LEU A 262 21.47 -11.87 18.60
N LEU A 263 21.76 -12.95 17.87
CA LEU A 263 20.73 -13.81 17.28
C LEU A 263 19.81 -14.43 18.36
N GLN A 264 20.38 -14.87 19.48
CA GLN A 264 19.60 -15.38 20.62
C GLN A 264 18.70 -14.30 21.24
N ALA A 265 19.17 -13.05 21.31
CA ALA A 265 18.40 -11.94 21.87
C ALA A 265 17.13 -11.60 21.07
N VAL A 266 17.14 -11.84 19.75
CA VAL A 266 15.98 -11.68 18.86
C VAL A 266 15.29 -13.00 18.53
N ALA A 267 15.57 -14.05 19.31
CA ALA A 267 15.02 -15.40 19.12
C ALA A 267 15.21 -15.98 17.70
N ALA A 268 16.30 -15.63 17.03
CA ALA A 268 16.63 -16.10 15.68
C ALA A 268 17.33 -17.46 15.69
N THR A 269 16.97 -18.32 14.73
CA THR A 269 17.66 -19.58 14.44
C THR A 269 18.46 -19.44 13.14
N ALA A 270 19.75 -19.75 13.17
CA ALA A 270 20.61 -19.70 12.00
C ALA A 270 20.34 -20.90 11.08
N ASP A 271 20.25 -20.65 9.77
CA ASP A 271 20.04 -21.70 8.78
C ASP A 271 21.39 -22.36 8.43
N GLY A 272 21.72 -23.44 9.15
CA GLY A 272 22.88 -24.30 8.91
C GLY A 272 24.18 -23.97 9.68
N ASP A 273 24.99 -25.00 9.90
CA ASP A 273 26.32 -24.94 10.56
C ASP A 273 27.46 -24.45 9.64
N GLY A 274 27.12 -23.67 8.61
CA GLY A 274 28.08 -23.19 7.62
C GLY A 274 29.13 -22.23 8.20
N PRO A 275 30.30 -22.09 7.54
CA PRO A 275 31.31 -21.11 7.96
C PRO A 275 30.69 -19.72 7.99
N VAL A 276 31.01 -18.96 9.05
CA VAL A 276 30.46 -17.64 9.35
C VAL A 276 30.76 -16.67 8.19
N SER A 277 29.81 -16.53 7.26
CA SER A 277 29.86 -15.57 6.17
C SER A 277 29.52 -14.16 6.65
N SER A 278 29.90 -13.15 5.87
CA SER A 278 29.44 -11.77 6.12
C SER A 278 27.94 -11.64 5.90
N ARG A 279 27.36 -12.42 4.98
CA ARG A 279 25.92 -12.46 4.71
C ARG A 279 25.32 -13.75 5.26
N GLN A 280 24.33 -13.66 6.13
CA GLN A 280 23.69 -14.80 6.78
C GLN A 280 22.17 -14.66 6.72
N GLN A 281 21.47 -15.77 6.49
CA GLN A 281 20.01 -15.83 6.61
C GLN A 281 19.66 -16.52 7.92
N VAL A 282 18.71 -15.96 8.64
CA VAL A 282 18.22 -16.49 9.92
C VAL A 282 16.71 -16.52 9.91
N THR A 283 16.12 -17.49 10.59
CA THR A 283 14.69 -17.66 10.74
C THR A 283 14.25 -17.09 12.09
N ILE A 284 13.14 -16.35 12.10
CA ILE A 284 12.51 -15.77 13.27
C ILE A 284 11.20 -16.52 13.51
N ASP A 285 10.93 -16.88 14.77
CA ASP A 285 9.61 -17.40 15.14
C ASP A 285 8.64 -16.23 15.36
N PRO A 286 7.70 -15.96 14.41
CA PRO A 286 6.80 -14.82 14.51
C PRO A 286 5.82 -14.96 15.68
N CYS A 287 5.67 -16.17 16.24
CA CYS A 287 4.89 -16.38 17.46
C CYS A 287 5.56 -15.80 18.70
N ARG A 288 6.87 -15.55 18.68
CA ARG A 288 7.62 -15.01 19.83
C ARG A 288 7.91 -13.52 19.65
N GLN A 289 8.33 -13.12 18.46
CA GLN A 289 8.70 -11.75 18.15
C GLN A 289 8.45 -11.46 16.67
N SER A 290 8.00 -10.24 16.36
CA SER A 290 7.80 -9.80 14.98
C SER A 290 9.11 -9.88 14.18
N VAL A 291 9.03 -10.36 12.94
CA VAL A 291 10.16 -10.38 11.99
C VAL A 291 10.66 -8.95 11.74
N TRP A 292 9.76 -7.98 11.69
CA TRP A 292 10.08 -6.57 11.45
C TRP A 292 10.80 -5.95 12.64
N GLU A 293 10.28 -6.15 13.84
CA GLU A 293 10.90 -5.68 15.07
C GLU A 293 12.30 -6.29 15.24
N SER A 294 12.43 -7.59 15.00
CA SER A 294 13.71 -8.30 15.04
C SER A 294 14.70 -7.72 14.03
N ALA A 295 14.26 -7.42 12.80
CA ALA A 295 15.11 -6.80 11.79
C ALA A 295 15.54 -5.38 12.18
N ASN A 296 14.66 -4.59 12.79
CA ASN A 296 14.98 -3.24 13.25
C ASN A 296 15.99 -3.27 14.40
N LEU A 297 15.78 -4.13 15.41
CA LEU A 297 16.72 -4.32 16.51
C LEU A 297 18.10 -4.77 16.02
N LEU A 298 18.14 -5.67 15.04
CA LEU A 298 19.39 -6.10 14.42
C LEU A 298 20.03 -4.95 13.63
N ALA A 299 19.26 -4.18 12.85
CA ALA A 299 19.79 -3.08 12.04
C ALA A 299 20.36 -1.93 12.88
N GLU A 300 19.88 -1.74 14.11
CA GLU A 300 20.37 -0.73 15.05
C GLU A 300 21.67 -1.17 15.77
N ASP A 301 22.04 -2.45 15.72
CA ASP A 301 23.25 -2.95 16.38
C ASP A 301 24.53 -2.52 15.65
N ILE A 302 25.55 -2.12 16.42
CA ILE A 302 26.83 -1.64 15.88
C ILE A 302 27.59 -2.71 15.10
N LEU A 303 27.35 -4.00 15.33
CA LEU A 303 28.01 -5.13 14.65
C LEU A 303 27.35 -5.48 13.31
N VAL A 304 26.12 -5.01 13.11
CA VAL A 304 25.32 -5.26 11.90
C VAL A 304 25.50 -4.08 10.95
N GLU A 305 25.76 -4.39 9.68
CA GLU A 305 25.76 -3.42 8.59
C GLU A 305 24.35 -3.23 8.04
N GLN A 306 23.63 -4.34 7.87
CA GLN A 306 22.25 -4.34 7.38
C GLN A 306 21.51 -5.56 7.94
N ALA A 307 20.26 -5.37 8.33
CA ALA A 307 19.32 -6.45 8.60
C ALA A 307 18.00 -6.14 7.92
N ARG A 308 17.51 -7.07 7.09
CA ARG A 308 16.29 -6.89 6.32
C ARG A 308 15.42 -8.15 6.32
N PRO A 309 14.10 -8.01 6.49
CA PRO A 309 13.19 -9.13 6.28
C PRO A 309 13.26 -9.60 4.84
N LEU A 310 13.25 -10.92 4.64
CA LEU A 310 13.11 -11.50 3.32
C LEU A 310 11.65 -11.43 2.87
N LEU A 311 11.46 -10.98 1.64
CA LEU A 311 10.15 -10.74 1.05
C LEU A 311 9.99 -11.59 -0.20
N MET A 312 8.88 -12.32 -0.28
CA MET A 312 8.48 -13.03 -1.48
C MET A 312 7.61 -12.11 -2.34
N PRO A 313 8.05 -11.71 -3.55
CA PRO A 313 7.23 -10.86 -4.42
C PRO A 313 5.99 -11.63 -4.88
N LEU A 314 4.82 -11.05 -4.63
CA LEU A 314 3.54 -11.58 -5.10
C LEU A 314 3.26 -11.06 -6.50
N VAL A 315 3.97 -11.65 -7.47
CA VAL A 315 3.70 -11.39 -8.88
C VAL A 315 2.51 -12.26 -9.31
N PRO A 316 1.41 -11.68 -9.81
CA PRO A 316 0.31 -12.46 -10.34
C PRO A 316 0.83 -13.42 -11.41
N PRO A 317 0.29 -14.65 -11.50
CA PRO A 317 0.81 -15.63 -12.43
C PRO A 317 0.54 -15.24 -13.89
N VAL A 318 -0.41 -14.33 -14.11
CA VAL A 318 -0.69 -13.67 -15.38
C VAL A 318 -0.67 -12.16 -15.19
N GLY A 319 0.20 -11.48 -15.94
CA GLY A 319 0.20 -10.04 -16.09
C GLY A 319 -0.33 -9.66 -17.46
N VAL A 320 -1.34 -8.80 -17.52
CA VAL A 320 -1.90 -8.30 -18.78
C VAL A 320 -1.79 -6.79 -18.81
N ARG A 321 -1.20 -6.28 -19.89
CA ARG A 321 -1.10 -4.84 -20.13
C ARG A 321 -1.61 -4.52 -21.53
N PHE A 322 -2.54 -3.58 -21.60
CA PHE A 322 -2.93 -2.95 -22.85
C PHE A 322 -2.43 -1.51 -22.83
N SER A 323 -1.98 -1.01 -23.97
CA SER A 323 -1.51 0.36 -24.09
C SER A 323 -1.72 0.85 -25.51
N LEU A 324 -2.01 2.15 -25.63
CA LEU A 324 -2.05 2.86 -26.89
C LEU A 324 -0.74 3.62 -27.04
N GLY A 325 -0.20 3.67 -28.25
CA GLY A 325 1.01 4.46 -28.53
C GLY A 325 0.74 5.96 -28.56
N MET A 326 -0.53 6.39 -28.50
CA MET A 326 -0.92 7.79 -28.38
C MET A 326 -2.28 7.92 -27.66
N ASN A 327 -2.40 8.90 -26.75
CA ASN A 327 -3.60 9.13 -25.92
C ASN A 327 -4.69 9.96 -26.63
N GLY A 328 -4.41 10.44 -27.84
CA GLY A 328 -5.40 11.09 -28.67
C GLY A 328 -4.97 11.20 -30.13
N ALA A 329 -5.95 11.36 -31.02
CA ALA A 329 -5.75 11.44 -32.45
C ALA A 329 -6.84 12.26 -33.14
N THR A 330 -6.67 12.55 -34.43
CA THR A 330 -7.74 13.07 -35.28
C THR A 330 -8.54 11.92 -35.92
N PRO A 331 -9.78 12.14 -36.38
CA PRO A 331 -10.58 11.12 -37.03
C PRO A 331 -9.83 10.41 -38.17
N GLY A 332 -9.83 9.08 -38.14
CA GLY A 332 -9.17 8.22 -39.12
C GLY A 332 -7.66 8.03 -38.94
N THR A 333 -7.02 8.78 -38.03
CA THR A 333 -5.59 8.59 -37.73
C THR A 333 -5.35 7.24 -37.08
N PRO A 334 -4.36 6.44 -37.56
CA PRO A 334 -4.06 5.15 -36.97
C PRO A 334 -3.36 5.30 -35.61
N ILE A 335 -4.02 4.84 -34.56
CA ILE A 335 -3.51 4.76 -33.19
C ILE A 335 -2.88 3.37 -33.01
N PRO A 336 -1.55 3.26 -32.91
CA PRO A 336 -0.91 1.98 -32.64
C PRO A 336 -1.30 1.49 -31.24
N PHE A 337 -1.50 0.18 -31.07
CA PHE A 337 -1.75 -0.42 -29.76
C PHE A 337 -0.86 -1.65 -29.53
N VAL A 338 -0.65 -1.98 -28.25
CA VAL A 338 0.07 -3.16 -27.79
C VAL A 338 -0.72 -3.82 -26.66
N LEU A 339 -1.10 -5.08 -26.85
CA LEU A 339 -1.56 -5.99 -25.79
C LEU A 339 -0.43 -6.98 -25.47
N GLU A 340 0.05 -6.97 -24.24
CA GLU A 340 1.08 -7.87 -23.74
C GLU A 340 0.52 -8.74 -22.62
N ILE A 341 0.54 -10.06 -22.81
CA ILE A 341 0.15 -11.07 -21.82
C ILE A 341 1.42 -11.81 -21.40
N ARG A 342 1.80 -11.68 -20.13
CA ARG A 342 2.90 -12.41 -19.51
C ARG A 342 2.34 -13.45 -18.58
N PHE A 343 2.85 -14.67 -18.67
CA PHE A 343 2.44 -15.76 -17.78
C PHE A 343 3.62 -16.69 -17.48
N THR A 344 3.48 -17.51 -16.43
CA THR A 344 4.47 -18.51 -16.02
C THR A 344 4.20 -19.86 -16.70
N GLU A 345 5.18 -20.78 -16.69
CA GLU A 345 5.11 -22.07 -17.41
C GLU A 345 3.92 -22.97 -17.01
N ARG A 346 3.31 -22.73 -15.84
CA ARG A 346 2.16 -23.50 -15.33
C ARG A 346 0.80 -22.89 -15.69
N ILE A 347 0.80 -21.78 -16.40
CA ILE A 347 -0.40 -21.14 -16.91
C ILE A 347 -0.61 -21.49 -18.37
N LYS A 348 -1.84 -21.89 -18.67
CA LYS A 348 -2.31 -22.03 -20.05
C LYS A 348 -3.29 -20.90 -20.38
N ILE A 349 -3.00 -20.11 -21.40
CA ILE A 349 -3.94 -19.10 -21.90
C ILE A 349 -4.99 -19.81 -22.79
N GLU A 350 -6.26 -19.58 -22.49
CA GLU A 350 -7.36 -20.16 -23.27
C GLU A 350 -7.45 -19.49 -24.64
N SER A 351 -7.72 -20.29 -25.68
CA SER A 351 -7.86 -19.81 -27.06
C SER A 351 -9.04 -18.85 -27.23
N SER A 352 -10.04 -18.95 -26.36
CA SER A 352 -11.15 -18.01 -26.25
C SER A 352 -10.72 -16.57 -25.96
N THR A 353 -9.54 -16.36 -25.36
CA THR A 353 -8.95 -15.03 -25.15
C THR A 353 -8.72 -14.30 -26.47
N ILE A 354 -8.18 -15.01 -27.46
CA ILE A 354 -7.87 -14.43 -28.77
C ILE A 354 -9.12 -14.37 -29.63
N ALA A 355 -9.95 -15.43 -29.60
CA ALA A 355 -11.18 -15.48 -30.38
C ALA A 355 -12.18 -14.38 -29.98
N ASN A 356 -12.20 -13.97 -28.70
CA ASN A 356 -13.07 -12.93 -28.18
C ASN A 356 -12.34 -11.61 -27.92
N LEU A 357 -11.18 -11.37 -28.55
CA LEU A 357 -10.44 -10.13 -28.38
C LEU A 357 -11.27 -8.95 -28.90
N ASN A 358 -11.86 -8.20 -27.96
CA ASN A 358 -12.73 -7.08 -28.27
C ASN A 358 -12.04 -5.76 -27.91
N LEU A 359 -11.52 -5.07 -28.92
CA LEU A 359 -10.95 -3.72 -28.80
C LEU A 359 -11.93 -2.62 -29.21
N LYS A 360 -13.24 -2.95 -29.32
CA LYS A 360 -14.27 -1.97 -29.68
C LYS A 360 -14.29 -0.83 -28.65
N PRO A 361 -14.09 0.43 -29.09
CA PRO A 361 -14.29 1.56 -28.20
C PRO A 361 -15.75 1.66 -27.73
N SER A 362 -15.93 1.91 -26.44
CA SER A 362 -17.25 2.08 -25.81
C SER A 362 -17.97 3.30 -26.39
N GLY A 363 -19.27 3.19 -26.64
CA GLY A 363 -20.09 4.29 -27.15
C GLY A 363 -19.95 4.60 -28.66
N ILE A 364 -19.17 3.81 -29.42
CA ILE A 364 -19.02 3.97 -30.87
C ILE A 364 -19.79 2.90 -31.66
N PHE A 365 -20.45 3.32 -32.73
CA PHE A 365 -21.05 2.40 -33.70
C PHE A 365 -19.98 1.64 -34.50
N HIS A 366 -20.26 0.39 -34.88
CA HIS A 366 -19.29 -0.51 -35.53
C HIS A 366 -18.70 0.02 -36.86
N ASN A 367 -19.38 0.95 -37.51
CA ASN A 367 -18.96 1.59 -38.76
C ASN A 367 -18.06 2.83 -38.55
N LEU A 368 -17.83 3.25 -37.31
CA LEU A 368 -17.08 4.46 -36.96
C LEU A 368 -15.72 4.14 -36.32
N TYR A 369 -15.27 2.88 -36.41
CA TYR A 369 -13.91 2.50 -36.08
C TYR A 369 -13.45 1.34 -36.98
N ASP A 370 -12.13 1.17 -37.08
CA ASP A 370 -11.48 0.07 -37.78
C ASP A 370 -10.30 -0.42 -36.94
N ILE A 371 -10.12 -1.74 -36.87
CA ILE A 371 -9.04 -2.39 -36.12
C ILE A 371 -8.28 -3.28 -37.09
N SER A 372 -6.99 -3.03 -37.22
CA SER A 372 -6.08 -3.84 -38.02
C SER A 372 -4.99 -4.41 -37.14
N TYR A 373 -4.71 -5.72 -37.27
CA TYR A 373 -3.64 -6.39 -36.54
C TYR A 373 -2.42 -6.53 -37.44
N ASP A 374 -1.22 -6.38 -36.87
CA ASP A 374 0.03 -6.50 -37.64
C ASP A 374 0.30 -7.95 -38.06
N ALA A 375 -0.21 -8.92 -37.30
CA ALA A 375 -0.17 -10.34 -37.59
C ALA A 375 -1.57 -10.95 -37.47
N PRO A 376 -1.92 -11.98 -38.25
CA PRO A 376 -3.19 -12.68 -38.09
C PRO A 376 -3.26 -13.31 -36.70
N LEU A 377 -4.40 -13.16 -36.03
CA LEU A 377 -4.60 -13.67 -34.66
C LEU A 377 -4.42 -15.20 -34.57
N SER A 378 -4.63 -15.92 -35.67
CA SER A 378 -4.41 -17.38 -35.76
C SER A 378 -2.93 -17.79 -35.72
N ALA A 379 -2.00 -16.88 -35.97
CA ALA A 379 -0.55 -17.16 -35.93
C ALA A 379 0.06 -16.93 -34.53
N ILE A 380 -0.74 -16.47 -33.56
CA ILE A 380 -0.27 -16.21 -32.20
C ILE A 380 -0.10 -17.54 -31.46
N ASP A 381 1.12 -17.82 -31.01
CA ASP A 381 1.37 -18.96 -30.13
C ASP A 381 0.99 -18.64 -28.69
N LEU A 382 -0.04 -19.32 -28.19
CA LEU A 382 -0.56 -19.16 -26.84
C LEU A 382 0.23 -19.90 -25.76
N ASN A 383 1.17 -20.76 -26.15
CA ASN A 383 1.92 -21.59 -25.22
C ASN A 383 3.20 -20.89 -24.72
N HIS A 384 3.61 -19.78 -25.33
CA HIS A 384 4.84 -19.08 -25.00
C HIS A 384 4.59 -17.67 -24.48
N SER A 385 5.23 -17.36 -23.35
CA SER A 385 5.22 -16.03 -22.72
C SER A 385 6.46 -15.24 -23.14
N PRO A 386 6.35 -13.95 -23.50
CA PRO A 386 5.13 -13.14 -23.55
C PRO A 386 4.35 -13.30 -24.87
N ILE A 387 3.02 -13.33 -24.80
CA ILE A 387 2.17 -13.10 -25.98
C ILE A 387 2.10 -11.59 -26.22
N ARG A 388 2.43 -11.17 -27.45
CA ARG A 388 2.36 -9.76 -27.87
C ARG A 388 1.47 -9.63 -29.09
N ILE A 389 0.40 -8.84 -28.96
CA ILE A 389 -0.52 -8.51 -30.04
C ILE A 389 -0.40 -7.02 -30.33
N THR A 390 -0.03 -6.69 -31.55
CA THR A 390 0.11 -5.30 -31.99
C THR A 390 -0.80 -5.03 -33.19
N GLY A 391 -1.17 -3.77 -33.34
CA GLY A 391 -2.03 -3.35 -34.42
C GLY A 391 -2.30 -1.86 -34.39
N LYS A 392 -3.28 -1.44 -35.19
CA LYS A 392 -3.70 -0.05 -35.34
C LYS A 392 -5.21 0.03 -35.20
N LEU A 393 -5.65 0.95 -34.35
CA LEU A 393 -7.04 1.35 -34.18
C LEU A 393 -7.26 2.69 -34.91
N ARG A 394 -8.28 2.77 -35.76
CA ARG A 394 -8.76 4.04 -36.33
C ARG A 394 -10.14 4.31 -35.77
N ILE A 395 -10.39 5.54 -35.37
CA ILE A 395 -11.71 5.99 -34.94
C ILE A 395 -12.10 7.17 -35.82
N TYR A 396 -13.27 7.10 -36.44
CA TYR A 396 -13.76 8.10 -37.40
C TYR A 396 -14.76 9.09 -36.77
N ALA A 397 -15.16 8.86 -35.52
CA ALA A 397 -16.03 9.73 -34.76
C ALA A 397 -15.20 10.63 -33.83
N THR A 398 -15.58 11.90 -33.72
CA THR A 398 -15.00 12.84 -32.77
C THR A 398 -15.64 12.67 -31.40
N GLY A 399 -14.84 12.73 -30.35
CA GLY A 399 -15.32 12.60 -28.99
C GLY A 399 -14.31 11.91 -28.10
N GLU A 400 -14.80 11.44 -26.96
CA GLU A 400 -14.01 10.66 -26.03
C GLU A 400 -14.60 9.28 -25.88
N TYR A 401 -13.70 8.32 -25.94
CA TYR A 401 -14.05 6.91 -25.94
C TYR A 401 -13.13 6.19 -24.98
N SER A 402 -13.47 4.95 -24.69
CA SER A 402 -12.64 4.10 -23.87
C SER A 402 -12.60 2.70 -24.45
N ILE A 403 -11.40 2.12 -24.49
CA ILE A 403 -11.22 0.71 -24.80
C ILE A 403 -11.57 -0.07 -23.53
N PRO A 404 -12.61 -0.91 -23.54
CA PRO A 404 -13.01 -1.67 -22.36
C PRO A 404 -11.88 -2.59 -21.91
N GLY A 405 -11.88 -2.94 -20.62
CA GLY A 405 -10.92 -3.89 -20.08
C GLY A 405 -10.97 -5.23 -20.82
N ILE A 406 -9.86 -5.60 -21.46
CA ILE A 406 -9.74 -6.77 -22.33
C ILE A 406 -9.70 -8.02 -21.45
N PRO A 407 -10.66 -8.96 -21.60
CA PRO A 407 -10.65 -10.20 -20.85
C PRO A 407 -9.58 -11.16 -21.37
N VAL A 408 -8.78 -11.70 -20.46
CA VAL A 408 -7.84 -12.80 -20.69
C VAL A 408 -8.27 -13.96 -19.82
N TYR A 409 -8.61 -15.06 -20.49
CA TYR A 409 -9.01 -16.31 -19.89
C TYR A 409 -7.81 -17.24 -19.80
N TYR A 410 -7.58 -17.84 -18.64
CA TYR A 410 -6.46 -18.76 -18.44
C TYR A 410 -6.78 -19.83 -17.40
N ILE A 411 -6.01 -20.90 -17.43
CA ILE A 411 -6.05 -22.00 -16.46
C ILE A 411 -4.71 -22.03 -15.73
N ASP A 412 -4.74 -21.98 -14.39
CA ASP A 412 -3.56 -22.25 -13.56
C ASP A 412 -3.59 -23.72 -13.13
N SER A 413 -2.58 -24.50 -13.54
CA SER A 413 -2.51 -25.91 -13.17
C SER A 413 -2.27 -26.15 -11.67
N ARG A 414 -1.95 -25.10 -10.91
CA ARG A 414 -1.80 -25.14 -9.44
C ARG A 414 -3.10 -24.84 -8.70
N ALA A 415 -4.08 -24.25 -9.37
CA ALA A 415 -5.34 -23.91 -8.72
C ALA A 415 -6.18 -25.19 -8.51
N PRO A 416 -6.85 -25.33 -7.36
CA PRO A 416 -7.73 -26.46 -7.08
C PRO A 416 -8.90 -26.39 -8.04
N GLN A 417 -9.13 -27.47 -8.80
CA GLN A 417 -10.03 -27.49 -9.96
C GLN A 417 -9.55 -26.49 -11.02
N SER A 418 -8.95 -27.00 -12.09
CA SER A 418 -8.45 -26.24 -13.25
C SER A 418 -9.60 -25.54 -14.02
N GLN A 419 -10.28 -24.62 -13.35
CA GLN A 419 -11.35 -23.79 -13.87
C GLN A 419 -10.72 -22.61 -14.61
N VAL A 420 -11.42 -22.16 -15.65
CA VAL A 420 -11.02 -21.00 -16.43
C VAL A 420 -11.18 -19.75 -15.58
N GLN A 421 -10.05 -19.10 -15.27
CA GLN A 421 -9.98 -17.83 -14.57
C GLN A 421 -10.02 -16.67 -15.56
N LEU A 422 -10.46 -15.50 -15.09
CA LEU A 422 -10.56 -14.28 -15.89
C LEU A 422 -9.78 -13.14 -15.24
N ILE A 423 -8.83 -12.58 -15.99
CA ILE A 423 -8.19 -11.30 -15.67
C ILE A 423 -8.56 -10.28 -16.75
N LYS A 424 -8.76 -9.02 -16.37
CA LYS A 424 -9.06 -7.93 -17.32
C LYS A 424 -7.97 -6.88 -17.26
N THR A 425 -7.64 -6.29 -18.41
CA THR A 425 -6.84 -5.06 -18.43
C THR A 425 -7.62 -3.89 -17.81
N VAL A 426 -6.90 -2.81 -17.52
CA VAL A 426 -7.51 -1.53 -17.21
C VAL A 426 -8.20 -0.98 -18.48
N GLU A 427 -9.27 -0.22 -18.30
CA GLU A 427 -9.95 0.51 -19.36
C GLU A 427 -9.06 1.69 -19.80
N GLU A 428 -8.74 1.76 -21.10
CA GLU A 428 -7.83 2.77 -21.65
C GLU A 428 -8.60 3.89 -22.35
N PRO A 429 -8.49 5.16 -21.91
CA PRO A 429 -9.18 6.27 -22.54
C PRO A 429 -8.54 6.66 -23.89
N VAL A 430 -9.37 7.06 -24.85
CA VAL A 430 -8.96 7.54 -26.18
C VAL A 430 -9.70 8.81 -26.52
N ARG A 431 -8.97 9.87 -26.84
CA ARG A 431 -9.56 11.14 -27.26
C ARG A 431 -9.41 11.35 -28.76
N ILE A 432 -10.54 11.54 -29.45
CA ILE A 432 -10.55 11.89 -30.88
C ILE A 432 -10.99 13.33 -31.04
N ALA A 433 -10.02 14.21 -31.27
CA ALA A 433 -10.28 15.63 -31.41
C ALA A 433 -10.83 15.93 -32.81
N ALA A 434 -11.90 16.70 -32.90
CA ALA A 434 -12.28 17.33 -34.15
C ALA A 434 -11.17 18.29 -34.57
N MET A 435 -10.75 18.24 -35.84
CA MET A 435 -10.00 19.36 -36.41
C MET A 435 -11.00 20.50 -36.61
N ILE A 436 -10.85 21.58 -35.84
CA ILE A 436 -11.46 22.86 -36.17
C ILE A 436 -10.42 23.58 -37.05
N PRO A 437 -10.64 23.72 -38.37
CA PRO A 437 -9.70 24.45 -39.21
C PRO A 437 -9.70 25.94 -38.81
N GLU A 438 -8.53 26.51 -38.52
CA GLU A 438 -8.38 27.95 -38.25
C GLU A 438 -8.68 28.81 -39.48
N SER A 439 -8.48 28.25 -40.67
CA SER A 439 -8.86 28.88 -41.93
C SER A 439 -9.22 27.82 -42.97
N THR A 440 -9.95 28.22 -44.00
CA THR A 440 -10.29 27.37 -45.16
C THR A 440 -9.07 26.85 -45.94
N GLU A 441 -7.85 27.30 -45.62
CA GLU A 441 -6.65 26.98 -46.39
C GLU A 441 -5.55 26.21 -45.62
N GLY A 442 -5.74 25.87 -44.33
CA GLY A 442 -4.70 25.14 -43.56
C GLY A 442 -5.21 24.36 -42.35
N PHE A 443 -4.82 23.08 -42.26
CA PHE A 443 -5.10 22.20 -41.12
C PHE A 443 -3.98 22.31 -40.07
N ASP A 444 -4.01 23.33 -39.21
CA ASP A 444 -3.17 23.37 -38.01
C ASP A 444 -4.03 23.17 -36.75
N LEU A 445 -3.51 22.38 -35.81
CA LEU A 445 -4.17 22.03 -34.54
C LEU A 445 -4.16 23.23 -33.59
N GLN A 446 -5.34 23.67 -33.13
CA GLN A 446 -5.45 24.54 -31.95
C GLN A 446 -5.10 23.75 -30.68
N VAL A 447 -3.82 23.70 -30.34
CA VAL A 447 -3.35 23.35 -29.00
C VAL A 447 -3.43 24.64 -28.19
N ALA A 448 -4.16 24.64 -27.07
CA ALA A 448 -4.12 25.76 -26.12
C ALA A 448 -2.65 26.09 -25.84
N ALA A 449 -2.24 27.32 -26.14
CA ALA A 449 -0.86 27.73 -26.01
C ALA A 449 -0.39 27.36 -24.60
N ALA A 450 0.63 26.50 -24.50
CA ALA A 450 1.25 26.20 -23.22
C ALA A 450 1.65 27.54 -22.60
N GLY A 451 1.00 27.89 -21.48
CA GLY A 451 1.30 29.13 -20.78
C GLY A 451 2.81 29.23 -20.57
N PRO A 452 3.42 30.41 -20.79
CA PRO A 452 4.87 30.54 -20.73
C PRO A 452 5.36 30.06 -19.36
N LEU A 453 6.14 28.98 -19.36
CA LEU A 453 6.92 28.59 -18.18
C LEU A 453 7.79 29.79 -17.83
N THR A 454 7.55 30.35 -16.65
CA THR A 454 8.28 31.49 -16.12
C THR A 454 9.72 31.06 -15.85
N VAL A 455 10.56 31.12 -16.88
CA VAL A 455 12.00 30.90 -16.74
C VAL A 455 12.56 32.12 -15.99
N PRO A 456 13.12 31.96 -14.78
CA PRO A 456 13.79 33.05 -14.10
C PRO A 456 14.99 33.47 -14.94
N GLY A 457 14.95 34.69 -15.47
CA GLY A 457 16.01 35.22 -16.32
C GLY A 457 17.35 35.28 -15.59
N PRO A 458 18.47 34.87 -16.22
CA PRO A 458 19.77 34.94 -15.58
C PRO A 458 20.34 36.36 -15.77
N ARG A 459 20.35 37.18 -14.72
CA ARG A 459 21.21 38.38 -14.71
C ARG A 459 21.84 38.67 -13.34
N ARG A 460 23.18 38.59 -13.39
CA ARG A 460 24.18 39.32 -12.60
C ARG A 460 24.49 38.79 -11.20
N ALA A 461 25.31 37.74 -11.20
CA ALA A 461 26.36 37.55 -10.22
C ALA A 461 27.55 38.48 -10.58
N THR A 462 27.87 39.45 -9.73
CA THR A 462 29.24 39.88 -9.39
C THR A 462 29.18 40.95 -8.29
N SER A 463 28.89 40.55 -7.04
CA SER A 463 29.37 41.24 -5.81
C SER A 463 29.01 40.49 -4.51
N SER A 464 28.87 39.15 -4.52
CA SER A 464 28.24 38.43 -3.40
C SER A 464 29.17 37.64 -2.51
N LEU A 465 30.50 37.72 -2.64
CA LEU A 465 31.38 36.84 -1.86
C LEU A 465 31.43 37.23 -0.36
N THR A 466 31.37 38.52 -0.03
CA THR A 466 31.27 38.99 1.36
C THR A 466 29.88 38.80 1.96
N LEU A 467 28.83 38.92 1.16
CA LEU A 467 27.44 38.66 1.58
C LEU A 467 27.17 37.16 1.78
N GLN A 468 27.76 36.29 0.96
CA GLN A 468 27.60 34.84 1.09
C GLN A 468 28.30 34.31 2.34
N ILE A 469 29.46 34.85 2.72
CA ILE A 469 30.15 34.46 3.95
C ILE A 469 29.37 34.92 5.19
N THR A 470 28.81 36.14 5.19
CA THR A 470 27.95 36.59 6.29
C THR A 470 26.63 35.83 6.35
N LEU A 471 26.01 35.49 5.21
CA LEU A 471 24.83 34.65 5.15
C LEU A 471 25.11 33.21 5.60
N LEU A 472 26.29 32.65 5.33
CA LEU A 472 26.69 31.32 5.82
C LEU A 472 26.88 31.33 7.34
N ALA A 473 27.51 32.37 7.88
CA ALA A 473 27.69 32.51 9.32
C ALA A 473 26.34 32.71 10.05
N VAL A 474 25.45 33.53 9.49
CA VAL A 474 24.08 33.73 10.00
C VAL A 474 23.25 32.45 9.84
N GLY A 475 23.41 31.73 8.72
CA GLY A 475 22.73 30.46 8.47
C GLY A 475 23.16 29.36 9.45
N LEU A 476 24.46 29.25 9.76
CA LEU A 476 24.97 28.33 10.78
C LEU A 476 24.44 28.69 12.17
N LEU A 477 24.41 29.98 12.51
CA LEU A 477 23.92 30.44 13.81
C LEU A 477 22.40 30.23 13.95
N LEU A 478 21.63 30.48 12.90
CA LEU A 478 20.19 30.19 12.83
C LEU A 478 19.90 28.68 12.85
N SER A 479 20.72 27.86 12.19
CA SER A 479 20.57 26.40 12.23
C SER A 479 20.83 25.83 13.62
N GLY A 480 21.81 26.38 14.35
CA GLY A 480 22.07 26.05 15.75
C GLY A 480 20.93 26.48 16.68
N LEU A 481 20.40 27.68 16.47
CA LEU A 481 19.22 28.17 17.21
C LEU A 481 17.96 27.36 16.90
N ALA A 482 17.75 26.97 15.64
CA ALA A 482 16.64 26.12 15.23
C ALA A 482 16.73 24.71 15.83
N ALA A 483 17.94 24.13 15.93
CA ALA A 483 18.16 22.85 16.61
C ALA A 483 17.85 22.92 18.11
N VAL A 484 18.25 24.01 18.78
CA VAL A 484 17.94 24.23 20.20
C VAL A 484 16.45 24.51 20.42
N ALA A 485 15.82 25.31 19.55
CA ALA A 485 14.40 25.61 19.61
C ALA A 485 13.55 24.37 19.33
N THR A 486 13.88 23.56 18.33
CA THR A 486 13.19 22.29 18.04
C THR A 486 13.38 21.26 19.14
N TRP A 487 14.56 21.19 19.76
CA TRP A 487 14.79 20.34 20.94
C TRP A 487 13.96 20.78 22.15
N TRP A 488 13.86 22.09 22.39
CA TRP A 488 13.03 22.66 23.46
C TRP A 488 11.54 22.50 23.18
N TRP A 489 11.12 22.63 21.92
CA TRP A 489 9.72 22.48 21.49
C TRP A 489 9.27 21.02 21.55
N ARG A 490 10.11 20.07 21.13
CA ARG A 490 9.87 18.62 21.29
C ARG A 490 9.74 18.19 22.76
N LYS A 491 10.39 18.91 23.67
CA LYS A 491 10.31 18.62 25.11
C LYS A 491 9.03 19.17 25.76
N ASN A 492 8.46 20.24 25.20
CA ASN A 492 7.28 20.92 25.76
C ASN A 492 5.97 20.65 24.99
N MET A 493 6.03 20.06 23.80
CA MET A 493 4.87 19.57 23.03
C MET A 493 4.70 18.07 23.26
N LYS A 494 4.24 17.71 24.46
CA LYS A 494 3.41 16.50 24.62
C LYS A 494 1.98 17.02 24.69
N GLU A 495 1.13 16.50 23.81
CA GLU A 495 -0.31 16.79 23.68
C GLU A 495 -0.67 18.19 23.14
N ALA A 496 -0.38 18.40 21.86
CA ALA A 496 -1.31 19.14 20.99
C ALA A 496 -1.48 18.31 19.72
N ASP A 497 -2.70 17.82 19.52
CA ASP A 497 -3.14 16.98 18.43
C ASP A 497 -3.06 17.77 17.11
N ILE A 498 -1.99 17.59 16.35
CA ILE A 498 -1.83 18.21 15.02
C ILE A 498 -2.33 17.20 14.00
N GLN A 499 -3.57 17.38 13.55
CA GLN A 499 -4.07 16.69 12.38
C GLN A 499 -3.19 17.03 11.17
N PRO A 500 -2.77 16.07 10.33
CA PRO A 500 -2.11 16.37 9.08
C PRO A 500 -3.14 17.03 8.16
N GLU A 501 -3.20 18.36 8.19
CA GLU A 501 -3.90 19.13 7.17
C GLU A 501 -3.36 18.66 5.81
N ASN A 502 -4.25 18.24 4.91
CA ASN A 502 -3.91 17.93 3.53
C ASN A 502 -3.48 19.24 2.85
N HIS A 503 -2.23 19.67 3.06
CA HIS A 503 -1.67 20.91 2.50
C HIS A 503 -1.84 20.96 0.97
N VAL A 504 -1.82 19.80 0.30
CA VAL A 504 -2.09 19.67 -1.13
C VAL A 504 -3.55 20.00 -1.48
N LEU A 505 -4.53 19.50 -0.72
CA LEU A 505 -5.94 19.86 -0.95
C LEU A 505 -6.22 21.32 -0.67
N ASN A 506 -5.61 21.90 0.38
CA ASN A 506 -5.75 23.33 0.69
C ASN A 506 -5.15 24.22 -0.41
N GLN A 507 -4.02 23.80 -1.00
CA GLN A 507 -3.44 24.48 -2.16
C GLN A 507 -4.35 24.38 -3.38
N LEU A 508 -4.82 23.17 -3.73
CA LEU A 508 -5.71 22.95 -4.86
C LEU A 508 -7.05 23.67 -4.70
N GLN A 509 -7.55 23.78 -3.47
CA GLN A 509 -8.71 24.60 -3.16
C GLN A 509 -8.44 26.07 -3.49
N THR A 510 -7.30 26.61 -3.04
CA THR A 510 -6.92 27.98 -3.32
C THR A 510 -6.85 28.24 -4.83
N ASP A 511 -6.37 27.26 -5.60
CA ASP A 511 -6.36 27.32 -7.07
C ASP A 511 -7.78 27.34 -7.67
N VAL A 512 -8.72 26.56 -7.13
CA VAL A 512 -10.13 26.59 -7.53
C VAL A 512 -10.77 27.94 -7.19
N ASP A 513 -10.53 28.47 -6.00
CA ASP A 513 -11.07 29.77 -5.56
C ASP A 513 -10.54 30.92 -6.43
N ASN A 514 -9.25 30.88 -6.77
CA ASN A 514 -8.63 31.82 -7.71
C ASN A 514 -9.26 31.71 -9.11
N ALA A 515 -9.51 30.48 -9.59
CA ALA A 515 -10.15 30.27 -10.89
C ALA A 515 -11.62 30.73 -10.90
N ILE A 516 -12.35 30.52 -9.80
CA ILE A 516 -13.71 31.06 -9.59
C ILE A 516 -13.68 32.59 -9.67
N ALA A 517 -12.72 33.24 -8.99
CA ALA A 517 -12.56 34.69 -9.02
C ALA A 517 -12.25 35.19 -10.44
N ALA A 518 -11.38 34.50 -11.18
CA ALA A 518 -11.03 34.84 -12.56
C ALA A 518 -12.26 34.75 -13.50
N VAL A 519 -13.09 33.72 -13.36
CA VAL A 519 -14.34 33.59 -14.14
C VAL A 519 -15.31 34.72 -13.82
N ARG A 520 -15.47 35.10 -12.54
CA ARG A 520 -16.33 36.22 -12.13
C ARG A 520 -15.85 37.57 -12.66
N GLN A 521 -14.53 37.80 -12.68
CA GLN A 521 -13.95 39.08 -13.08
C GLN A 521 -13.91 39.26 -14.60
N HIS A 522 -13.53 38.22 -15.33
CA HIS A 522 -13.23 38.33 -16.75
C HIS A 522 -14.31 37.72 -17.65
N GLY A 523 -15.09 36.75 -17.15
CA GLY A 523 -16.10 36.03 -17.94
C GLY A 523 -15.55 35.39 -19.23
N SER A 524 -14.24 35.18 -19.32
CA SER A 524 -13.58 34.67 -20.53
C SER A 524 -13.61 33.15 -20.58
N ARG A 525 -13.58 32.60 -21.80
CA ARG A 525 -13.46 31.15 -22.01
C ARG A 525 -12.18 30.57 -21.43
N ASP A 526 -11.08 31.32 -21.49
CA ASP A 526 -9.81 30.88 -20.90
C ASP A 526 -9.91 30.76 -19.38
N ALA A 527 -10.59 31.70 -18.71
CA ALA A 527 -10.85 31.62 -17.28
C ALA A 527 -11.75 30.42 -16.95
N LEU A 528 -12.77 30.15 -17.77
CA LEU A 528 -13.65 29.00 -17.62
C LEU A 528 -12.91 27.66 -17.80
N ALA A 529 -12.01 27.57 -18.78
CA ALA A 529 -11.15 26.42 -18.98
C ALA A 529 -10.20 26.21 -17.78
N GLY A 530 -9.64 27.30 -17.26
CA GLY A 530 -8.84 27.30 -16.03
C GLY A 530 -9.60 26.75 -14.83
N LEU A 531 -10.86 27.15 -14.64
CA LEU A 531 -11.75 26.60 -13.60
C LEU A 531 -11.97 25.10 -13.79
N GLY A 532 -12.22 24.64 -15.02
CA GLY A 532 -12.37 23.22 -15.32
C GLY A 532 -11.14 22.39 -14.95
N VAL A 533 -9.93 22.91 -15.22
CA VAL A 533 -8.67 22.25 -14.88
C VAL A 533 -8.46 22.21 -13.36
N ALA A 534 -8.59 23.36 -12.68
CA ALA A 534 -8.42 23.45 -11.23
C ALA A 534 -9.40 22.53 -10.49
N LEU A 535 -10.67 22.51 -10.90
CA LEU A 535 -11.69 21.68 -10.28
C LEU A 535 -11.43 20.18 -10.47
N LYS A 536 -11.00 19.76 -11.67
CA LYS A 536 -10.62 18.36 -11.93
C LYS A 536 -9.39 17.94 -11.11
N ALA A 537 -8.41 18.82 -10.95
CA ALA A 537 -7.24 18.56 -10.10
C ALA A 537 -7.65 18.36 -8.63
N TYR A 538 -8.47 19.27 -8.09
CA TYR A 538 -8.99 19.17 -6.71
C TYR A 538 -9.79 17.88 -6.50
N LEU A 539 -10.75 17.57 -7.39
CA LEU A 539 -11.57 16.36 -7.29
C LEU A 539 -10.76 15.07 -7.42
N ALA A 540 -9.71 15.07 -8.24
CA ALA A 540 -8.82 13.93 -8.39
C ALA A 540 -7.98 13.67 -7.14
N GLU A 541 -7.41 14.72 -6.54
CA GLU A 541 -6.68 14.62 -5.28
C GLU A 541 -7.60 14.16 -4.15
N PHE A 542 -8.79 14.77 -4.06
CA PHE A 542 -9.82 14.39 -3.07
C PHE A 542 -10.21 12.90 -3.20
N SER A 543 -10.22 12.39 -4.43
CA SER A 543 -10.57 11.00 -4.74
C SER A 543 -9.38 10.04 -4.76
N GLY A 544 -8.15 10.52 -4.52
CA GLY A 544 -6.93 9.71 -4.56
C GLY A 544 -6.58 9.14 -5.95
N ILE A 545 -6.96 9.83 -7.04
CA ILE A 545 -6.65 9.39 -8.42
C ILE A 545 -5.34 10.04 -8.89
N ALA A 546 -4.45 9.22 -9.49
CA ALA A 546 -3.17 9.66 -10.04
C ALA A 546 -3.31 10.77 -11.11
N MET A 547 -2.29 11.65 -11.19
CA MET A 547 -2.31 12.84 -12.07
C MET A 547 -2.47 12.52 -13.55
N ASP A 548 -1.93 11.39 -14.01
CA ASP A 548 -2.03 10.94 -15.41
C ASP A 548 -3.46 10.59 -15.85
N ARG A 549 -4.38 10.44 -14.89
CA ARG A 549 -5.80 10.09 -15.13
C ARG A 549 -6.77 11.26 -14.94
N GLN A 550 -6.26 12.47 -14.74
CA GLN A 550 -7.07 13.69 -14.54
C GLN A 550 -7.71 14.23 -15.83
N GLY A 551 -7.19 13.83 -17.00
CA GLY A 551 -7.67 14.30 -18.31
C GLY A 551 -8.99 13.67 -18.78
N GLY A 552 -9.62 14.29 -19.77
CA GLY A 552 -10.87 13.85 -20.38
C GLY A 552 -12.07 14.75 -20.04
N SER A 553 -13.20 14.45 -20.65
CA SER A 553 -14.53 15.03 -20.48
C SER A 553 -15.02 14.75 -19.08
N HIS A 554 -15.97 15.56 -18.64
CA HIS A 554 -16.61 15.39 -17.35
C HIS A 554 -17.16 13.97 -17.18
N VAL A 555 -17.78 13.36 -18.20
CA VAL A 555 -18.35 12.01 -18.11
C VAL A 555 -17.29 10.97 -17.81
N SER A 556 -16.21 10.95 -18.60
CA SER A 556 -15.09 10.01 -18.42
C SER A 556 -14.37 10.22 -17.09
N PHE A 557 -14.20 11.48 -16.68
CA PHE A 557 -13.57 11.84 -15.42
C PHE A 557 -14.44 11.46 -14.21
N LEU A 558 -15.72 11.83 -14.21
CA LEU A 558 -16.69 11.52 -13.15
C LEU A 558 -16.81 10.01 -12.93
N ARG A 559 -16.93 9.22 -14.00
CA ARG A 559 -17.02 7.76 -13.89
C ARG A 559 -15.83 7.14 -13.14
N ARG A 560 -14.67 7.80 -13.11
CA ARG A 560 -13.49 7.33 -12.36
C ARG A 560 -13.53 7.73 -10.88
N ILE A 561 -14.03 8.94 -10.56
CA ILE A 561 -14.10 9.45 -9.18
C ILE A 561 -15.43 9.15 -8.46
N GLU A 562 -16.46 8.70 -9.17
CA GLU A 562 -17.82 8.56 -8.62
C GLU A 562 -17.88 7.61 -7.42
N ALA A 563 -17.13 6.51 -7.47
CA ALA A 563 -17.10 5.51 -6.40
C ALA A 563 -16.47 6.05 -5.10
N THR A 564 -15.57 7.03 -5.20
CA THR A 564 -14.86 7.63 -4.07
C THR A 564 -15.53 8.92 -3.58
N LEU A 565 -16.32 9.58 -4.44
CA LEU A 565 -17.05 10.78 -4.05
C LEU A 565 -18.23 10.44 -3.10
N PRO A 566 -18.44 11.26 -2.05
CA PRO A 566 -19.63 11.21 -1.21
C PRO A 566 -20.91 11.35 -2.04
N ALA A 567 -21.96 10.61 -1.68
CA ALA A 567 -23.22 10.60 -2.44
C ALA A 567 -23.82 12.01 -2.61
N SER A 568 -23.70 12.86 -1.58
CA SER A 568 -24.15 14.25 -1.60
C SER A 568 -23.41 15.13 -2.62
N ALA A 569 -22.16 14.81 -2.95
CA ALA A 569 -21.33 15.62 -3.85
C ALA A 569 -21.36 15.15 -5.31
N ARG A 570 -21.77 13.91 -5.59
CA ARG A 570 -21.73 13.31 -6.94
C ARG A 570 -22.54 14.10 -7.95
N GLN A 571 -23.79 14.44 -7.61
CA GLN A 571 -24.67 15.18 -8.52
C GLN A 571 -24.13 16.58 -8.81
N ALA A 572 -23.71 17.32 -7.79
CA ALA A 572 -23.16 18.66 -7.97
C ALA A 572 -21.85 18.67 -8.76
N ALA A 573 -20.95 17.71 -8.51
CA ALA A 573 -19.75 17.52 -9.32
C ALA A 573 -20.10 17.26 -10.79
N SER A 574 -21.12 16.43 -11.03
CA SER A 574 -21.60 16.14 -12.38
C SER A 574 -22.16 17.38 -13.08
N GLU A 575 -23.02 18.13 -12.41
CA GLU A 575 -23.67 19.32 -12.97
C GLU A 575 -22.65 20.43 -13.27
N VAL A 576 -21.74 20.71 -12.34
CA VAL A 576 -20.73 21.77 -12.50
C VAL A 576 -19.78 21.42 -13.66
N LEU A 577 -19.24 20.20 -13.69
CA LEU A 577 -18.32 19.80 -14.75
C LEU A 577 -19.01 19.71 -16.12
N ALA A 578 -20.25 19.22 -16.18
CA ALA A 578 -21.04 19.19 -17.41
C ALA A 578 -21.32 20.62 -17.93
N CYS A 579 -21.65 21.55 -17.03
CA CYS A 579 -21.91 22.94 -17.36
C CYS A 579 -20.66 23.63 -17.92
N ILE A 580 -19.48 23.39 -17.32
CA ILE A 580 -18.18 23.88 -17.83
C ILE A 580 -17.92 23.34 -19.23
N ASP A 581 -17.97 22.01 -19.42
CA ASP A 581 -17.71 21.38 -20.71
C ASP A 581 -18.69 21.88 -21.79
N HIS A 582 -19.99 22.02 -21.46
CA HIS A 582 -21.01 22.52 -22.39
C HIS A 582 -20.77 23.98 -22.79
N SER A 583 -20.43 24.83 -21.82
CA SER A 583 -20.17 26.26 -22.04
C SER A 583 -18.87 26.48 -22.85
N LEU A 584 -17.88 25.61 -22.68
CA LEU A 584 -16.66 25.62 -23.50
C LEU A 584 -16.92 25.13 -24.93
N ALA A 585 -17.87 24.21 -25.12
CA ALA A 585 -18.22 23.68 -26.44
C ALA A 585 -19.10 24.63 -27.27
N GLN A 586 -19.86 25.54 -26.64
CA GLN A 586 -20.75 26.46 -27.34
C GLN A 586 -20.05 27.79 -27.67
N GLU A 587 -19.89 28.07 -28.97
CA GLU A 587 -19.21 29.28 -29.46
C GLU A 587 -19.96 30.60 -29.22
N THR A 588 -21.26 30.57 -28.94
CA THR A 588 -22.09 31.78 -28.83
C THR A 588 -22.80 31.95 -27.48
N ALA A 589 -22.77 30.94 -26.62
CA ALA A 589 -23.44 31.03 -25.32
C ALA A 589 -22.54 31.74 -24.29
N GLY A 590 -23.14 32.62 -23.49
CA GLY A 590 -22.49 33.21 -22.32
C GLY A 590 -22.30 32.18 -21.20
N ILE A 591 -21.36 32.44 -20.30
CA ILE A 591 -21.12 31.61 -19.12
C ILE A 591 -22.33 31.77 -18.16
N PRO A 592 -22.96 30.68 -17.70
CA PRO A 592 -24.07 30.76 -16.74
C PRO A 592 -23.65 31.49 -15.46
N GLU A 593 -24.43 32.49 -15.04
CA GLU A 593 -24.10 33.36 -13.90
C GLU A 593 -23.98 32.57 -12.58
N ASP A 594 -24.73 31.49 -12.45
CA ASP A 594 -24.77 30.62 -11.26
C ASP A 594 -23.64 29.58 -11.20
N LEU A 595 -22.86 29.41 -12.27
CA LEU A 595 -21.83 28.38 -12.36
C LEU A 595 -20.78 28.53 -11.24
N THR A 596 -20.33 29.76 -11.01
CA THR A 596 -19.31 30.05 -9.99
C THR A 596 -19.82 29.83 -8.57
N ALA A 597 -21.12 30.04 -8.32
CA ALA A 597 -21.74 29.76 -7.04
C ALA A 597 -21.86 28.25 -6.81
N ARG A 598 -22.27 27.48 -7.82
CA ARG A 598 -22.36 26.02 -7.76
C ARG A 598 -20.98 25.36 -7.55
N ALA A 599 -19.96 25.86 -8.24
CA ALA A 599 -18.58 25.39 -8.04
C ALA A 599 -18.09 25.64 -6.60
N GLY A 600 -18.33 26.84 -6.05
CA GLY A 600 -17.98 27.16 -4.66
C GLY A 600 -18.70 26.25 -3.66
N TRP A 601 -20.01 26.07 -3.83
CA TRP A 601 -20.81 25.19 -2.96
C TRP A 601 -20.33 23.74 -2.96
N LEU A 602 -19.93 23.21 -4.12
CA LEU A 602 -19.36 21.86 -4.24
C LEU A 602 -18.08 21.72 -3.41
N ILE A 603 -17.18 22.72 -3.48
CA ILE A 603 -15.92 22.73 -2.75
C ILE A 603 -16.15 22.82 -1.24
N GLU A 604 -17.03 23.72 -0.79
CA GLU A 604 -17.44 23.84 0.62
C GLU A 604 -18.04 22.53 1.16
N THR A 605 -18.89 21.88 0.38
CA THR A 605 -19.50 20.59 0.75
C THR A 605 -18.44 19.51 0.93
N LEU A 606 -17.47 19.42 0.02
CA LEU A 606 -16.39 18.44 0.12
C LEU A 606 -15.46 18.73 1.31
N GLN A 607 -15.24 19.99 1.66
CA GLN A 607 -14.47 20.36 2.86
C GLN A 607 -15.18 20.01 4.15
N GLY A 608 -16.48 20.28 4.24
CA GLY A 608 -17.27 19.90 5.40
C GLY A 608 -17.25 18.39 5.67
N LEU A 609 -17.02 17.58 4.64
CA LEU A 609 -16.87 16.13 4.75
C LEU A 609 -15.41 15.68 5.00
N ALA A 610 -14.43 16.47 4.59
CA ALA A 610 -13.01 16.20 4.86
C ALA A 610 -12.58 16.61 6.27
N SER A 611 -13.23 17.62 6.85
CA SER A 611 -13.03 18.03 8.24
C SER A 611 -13.74 17.04 9.17
N PRO A 612 -13.03 16.34 10.07
CA PRO A 612 -13.68 15.50 11.07
C PRO A 612 -14.59 16.39 11.92
N ALA A 613 -15.84 15.95 12.13
CA ALA A 613 -16.79 16.66 12.97
C ALA A 613 -16.13 16.93 14.33
N GLN A 614 -15.91 18.20 14.67
CA GLN A 614 -15.54 18.55 16.03
C GLN A 614 -16.67 18.04 16.93
N PRO A 615 -16.37 17.24 17.98
CA PRO A 615 -17.39 16.84 18.93
C PRO A 615 -18.03 18.12 19.45
N SER A 616 -19.32 18.29 19.19
CA SER A 616 -20.09 19.40 19.72
C SER A 616 -20.09 19.25 21.24
N ASP A 617 -19.37 20.13 21.92
CA ASP A 617 -19.54 20.40 23.36
C ASP A 617 -20.93 21.04 23.55
N GLU A 618 -21.99 20.28 23.27
CA GLU A 618 -23.34 20.64 23.66
C GLU A 618 -23.48 20.19 25.12
N PRO A 619 -23.64 21.12 26.08
CA PRO A 619 -23.80 20.76 27.48
C PRO A 619 -25.08 19.92 27.61
N GLU A 620 -24.91 18.71 28.15
CA GLU A 620 -26.01 17.81 28.51
C GLU A 620 -27.05 18.60 29.31
N PRO A 621 -28.32 18.68 28.87
CA PRO A 621 -29.32 19.45 29.59
C PRO A 621 -29.60 18.77 30.93
N GLU A 622 -29.20 19.41 32.03
CA GLU A 622 -29.50 18.99 33.40
C GLU A 622 -31.02 18.75 33.54
N HIS A 623 -31.41 17.47 33.63
CA HIS A 623 -32.74 17.08 34.05
C HIS A 623 -32.87 17.31 35.55
N HIS A 624 -33.49 18.42 35.94
CA HIS A 624 -34.02 18.58 37.30
C HIS A 624 -35.29 17.72 37.45
N GLY A 625 -35.12 16.60 38.16
CA GLY A 625 -36.20 15.82 38.77
C GLY A 625 -36.35 16.14 40.25
#